data_AF-A0AAX2M4K9-F1
#
_entry.id   AF-A0AAX2M4K9-F1
#
_cell.length_a   1.000
_cell.length_b   1.000
_cell.length_c   1.000
_cell.angle_alpha   90.00
_cell.angle_beta   90.00
_cell.angle_gamma   90.00
#
_symmetry.space_group_name_H-M   'P 1'
#
loop_
_entity.id
_entity.type
_entity.pdbx_description
1 polymer ?
#
loop_
_entity_poly.entity_id
_entity_poly.type
_entity_poly.pdbx_seq_one_letter_code
_entity_poly.pdbx_strand_id
1 'polypeptide(L)'
;MPKREVQTNFRRNITRVRSLLEMYDAYRDAIGVGRAPTYLSDLLRACVVMLHASFEDVCRSIAAEKLPHANAEILNGIPFSKGIGKQKISLGDLVPHREKRVSDLIQESVSQYLENFSVNNPPEIDEFLRKIGIADVENFRRTCPKFTDLCRAIKRRHHIVHQADKNPEAGAGHHAAQPINRETLDRWTEAIDEFCRALIEKVWPTRRGRPKRQQ
;
A
#
# COMPACT_ATOMS: atom_id res chain seq x y z
N MET A 1 -10.78 -0.72 12.41
CA MET A 1 -11.05 -1.97 11.66
C MET A 1 -10.31 -3.14 12.32
N PRO A 2 -10.94 -4.29 12.60
CA PRO A 2 -10.28 -5.41 13.27
C PRO A 2 -9.12 -5.99 12.44
N LYS A 3 -8.00 -6.36 13.10
CA LYS A 3 -6.81 -7.01 12.49
C LYS A 3 -7.18 -8.12 11.50
N ARG A 4 -8.13 -8.99 11.87
CA ARG A 4 -8.58 -10.13 11.05
C ARG A 4 -9.18 -9.69 9.72
N GLU A 5 -9.90 -8.58 9.69
CA GLU A 5 -10.55 -8.08 8.49
C GLU A 5 -9.51 -7.57 7.49
N VAL A 6 -8.54 -6.77 7.95
CA VAL A 6 -7.40 -6.30 7.14
C VAL A 6 -6.62 -7.48 6.56
N GLN A 7 -6.31 -8.49 7.38
CA GLN A 7 -5.61 -9.69 6.93
C GLN A 7 -6.43 -10.48 5.88
N THR A 8 -7.74 -10.58 6.07
CA THR A 8 -8.63 -11.31 5.16
C THR A 8 -8.73 -10.59 3.81
N ASN A 9 -8.93 -9.27 3.82
CA ASN A 9 -8.98 -8.44 2.63
C ASN A 9 -7.66 -8.50 1.86
N PHE A 10 -6.54 -8.36 2.56
CA PHE A 10 -5.22 -8.45 1.95
C PHE A 10 -4.98 -9.83 1.31
N ARG A 11 -5.26 -10.91 2.04
CA ARG A 11 -5.12 -12.28 1.51
C ARG A 11 -5.98 -12.49 0.26
N ARG A 12 -7.24 -12.03 0.29
CA ARG A 12 -8.15 -12.11 -0.87
C ARG A 12 -7.56 -11.37 -2.08
N ASN A 13 -7.01 -10.18 -1.88
CA ASN A 13 -6.43 -9.41 -2.97
C ASN A 13 -5.16 -10.05 -3.54
N ILE A 14 -4.27 -10.58 -2.68
CA ILE A 14 -3.09 -11.35 -3.12
C ILE A 14 -3.50 -12.62 -3.86
N THR A 15 -4.53 -13.34 -3.42
CA THR A 15 -5.08 -14.49 -4.17
C THR A 15 -5.52 -14.07 -5.57
N ARG A 16 -6.19 -12.93 -5.73
CA ARG A 16 -6.60 -12.44 -7.05
C ARG A 16 -5.39 -12.11 -7.94
N VAL A 17 -4.32 -11.53 -7.40
CA VAL A 17 -3.06 -11.31 -8.13
C VAL A 17 -2.47 -12.65 -8.58
N ARG A 18 -2.42 -13.65 -7.70
CA ARG A 18 -1.92 -14.99 -8.04
C ARG A 18 -2.75 -15.67 -9.12
N SER A 19 -4.08 -15.56 -9.07
CA SER A 19 -4.94 -16.09 -10.13
C SER A 19 -4.69 -15.43 -11.49
N LEU A 20 -4.39 -14.12 -11.54
CA LEU A 20 -3.99 -13.47 -12.80
C LEU A 20 -2.64 -13.96 -13.31
N LEU A 21 -1.71 -14.27 -12.41
CA LEU A 21 -0.40 -14.84 -12.76
C LEU A 21 -0.55 -16.28 -13.27
N GLU A 22 -1.41 -17.10 -12.66
CA GLU A 22 -1.75 -18.44 -13.14
C GLU A 22 -2.39 -18.38 -14.55
N MET A 23 -3.27 -17.41 -14.79
CA MET A 23 -3.80 -17.17 -16.14
C MET A 23 -2.69 -16.80 -17.13
N TYR A 24 -1.76 -15.91 -16.73
CA TYR A 24 -0.61 -15.56 -17.55
C TYR A 24 0.21 -16.82 -17.92
N ASP A 25 0.50 -17.67 -16.94
CA ASP A 25 1.27 -18.90 -17.14
C ASP A 25 0.54 -19.85 -18.11
N ALA A 26 -0.77 -20.08 -17.90
CA ALA A 26 -1.59 -20.91 -18.78
C ALA A 26 -1.64 -20.40 -20.24
N TYR A 27 -1.80 -19.08 -20.45
CA TYR A 27 -1.77 -18.51 -21.79
C TYR A 27 -0.37 -18.57 -22.40
N ARG A 28 0.68 -18.40 -21.59
CA ARG A 28 2.06 -18.47 -22.04
C ARG A 28 2.41 -19.86 -22.53
N ASP A 29 2.02 -20.88 -21.78
CA ASP A 29 2.25 -22.29 -22.11
C ASP A 29 1.48 -22.69 -23.37
N ALA A 30 0.25 -22.20 -23.54
CA ALA A 30 -0.55 -22.46 -24.74
C ALA A 30 0.06 -21.88 -26.03
N ILE A 31 0.81 -20.78 -25.96
CA ILE A 31 1.51 -20.18 -27.11
C ILE A 31 2.80 -20.94 -27.45
N GLY A 32 3.41 -21.60 -26.46
CA GLY A 32 4.65 -22.37 -26.63
C GLY A 32 5.92 -21.52 -26.68
N VAL A 33 6.96 -22.06 -27.34
CA VAL A 33 8.32 -21.50 -27.33
C VAL A 33 8.43 -20.32 -28.30
N GLY A 34 8.86 -19.16 -27.79
CA GLY A 34 9.02 -17.94 -28.58
C GLY A 34 8.86 -16.68 -27.71
N ARG A 35 9.01 -15.49 -28.29
CA ARG A 35 8.79 -14.23 -27.57
C ARG A 35 7.33 -14.11 -27.16
N ALA A 36 7.06 -13.74 -25.90
CA ALA A 36 5.68 -13.48 -25.47
C ALA A 36 5.12 -12.26 -26.23
N PRO A 37 3.88 -12.33 -26.73
CA PRO A 37 3.22 -11.16 -27.31
C PRO A 37 3.02 -10.07 -26.26
N THR A 38 3.04 -8.81 -26.70
CA THR A 38 3.00 -7.64 -25.82
C THR A 38 1.81 -7.64 -24.86
N TYR A 39 0.63 -8.09 -25.30
CA TYR A 39 -0.58 -8.13 -24.46
C TYR A 39 -0.43 -9.07 -23.25
N LEU A 40 0.41 -10.12 -23.32
CA LEU A 40 0.70 -10.96 -22.17
C LEU A 40 1.56 -10.21 -21.14
N SER A 41 2.50 -9.39 -21.60
CA SER A 41 3.25 -8.50 -20.71
C SER A 41 2.34 -7.42 -20.09
N ASP A 42 1.22 -7.07 -20.71
CA ASP A 42 0.25 -6.13 -20.14
C ASP A 42 -0.59 -6.76 -19.01
N LEU A 43 -0.84 -8.08 -19.08
CA LEU A 43 -1.41 -8.83 -17.95
C LEU A 43 -0.49 -8.74 -16.72
N LEU A 44 0.82 -8.86 -16.91
CA LEU A 44 1.81 -8.67 -15.84
C LEU A 44 1.79 -7.23 -15.29
N ARG A 45 1.63 -6.21 -16.14
CA ARG A 45 1.51 -4.80 -15.70
C ARG A 45 0.22 -4.56 -14.90
N ALA A 46 -0.89 -5.16 -15.32
CA ALA A 46 -2.14 -5.13 -14.57
C ALA A 46 -1.97 -5.78 -13.18
N CYS A 47 -1.21 -6.88 -13.09
CA CYS A 47 -0.86 -7.49 -11.81
C CYS A 47 -0.07 -6.52 -10.91
N VAL A 48 0.89 -5.75 -11.44
CA VAL A 48 1.63 -4.74 -10.65
C VAL A 48 0.69 -3.69 -10.07
N VAL A 49 -0.24 -3.17 -10.87
CA VAL A 49 -1.21 -2.15 -10.42
C VAL A 49 -2.11 -2.71 -9.32
N MET A 50 -2.63 -3.93 -9.51
CA MET A 50 -3.49 -4.59 -8.53
C MET A 50 -2.74 -4.93 -7.23
N LEU A 51 -1.51 -5.40 -7.35
CA LEU A 51 -0.65 -5.70 -6.21
C LEU A 51 -0.38 -4.44 -5.38
N HIS A 52 -0.13 -3.32 -6.06
CA HIS A 52 0.02 -2.03 -5.40
C HIS A 52 -1.26 -1.55 -4.71
N ALA A 53 -2.41 -1.65 -5.37
CA ALA A 53 -3.70 -1.30 -4.75
C ALA A 53 -3.97 -2.13 -3.50
N SER A 54 -3.53 -3.40 -3.49
CA SER A 54 -3.61 -4.29 -2.32
C SER A 54 -2.74 -3.82 -1.16
N PHE A 55 -1.55 -3.32 -1.47
CA PHE A 55 -0.64 -2.71 -0.49
C PHE A 55 -1.24 -1.43 0.10
N GLU A 56 -1.74 -0.52 -0.74
CA GLU A 56 -2.36 0.73 -0.27
C GLU A 56 -3.61 0.50 0.57
N ASP A 57 -4.42 -0.52 0.25
CA ASP A 57 -5.59 -0.89 1.05
C ASP A 57 -5.20 -1.28 2.50
N VAL A 58 -4.09 -2.00 2.67
CA VAL A 58 -3.52 -2.29 4.00
C VAL A 58 -3.06 -1.02 4.69
N CYS A 59 -2.29 -0.16 4.00
CA CYS A 59 -1.83 1.11 4.56
C CYS A 59 -3.00 2.00 4.99
N ARG A 60 -4.04 2.13 4.15
CA ARG A 60 -5.24 2.91 4.42
C ARG A 60 -6.02 2.34 5.61
N SER A 61 -6.17 1.02 5.69
CA SER A 61 -6.85 0.36 6.81
C SER A 61 -6.13 0.58 8.13
N ILE A 62 -4.78 0.53 8.13
CA ILE A 62 -3.96 0.82 9.31
C ILE A 62 -4.06 2.30 9.68
N ALA A 63 -3.97 3.20 8.70
CA ALA A 63 -4.08 4.63 8.93
C ALA A 63 -5.44 4.99 9.54
N ALA A 64 -6.53 4.40 9.04
CA ALA A 64 -7.88 4.64 9.54
C ALA A 64 -8.04 4.26 11.03
N GLU A 65 -7.27 3.26 11.49
CA GLU A 65 -7.23 2.87 12.91
C GLU A 65 -6.31 3.79 13.74
N LYS A 66 -5.14 4.16 13.20
CA LYS A 66 -4.08 4.81 14.00
C LYS A 66 -4.16 6.32 14.02
N LEU A 67 -4.46 6.95 12.89
CA LEU A 67 -4.43 8.41 12.75
C LEU A 67 -5.45 9.15 13.63
N PRO A 68 -6.68 8.65 13.88
CA PRO A 68 -7.63 9.34 14.77
C PRO A 68 -7.13 9.53 16.20
N HIS A 69 -6.13 8.74 16.61
CA HIS A 69 -5.51 8.77 17.94
C HIS A 69 -4.07 9.27 17.91
N ALA A 70 -3.62 9.81 16.77
CA ALA A 70 -2.28 10.36 16.65
C ALA A 70 -2.14 11.66 17.46
N ASN A 71 -0.89 12.08 17.68
CA ASN A 71 -0.61 13.32 18.38
C ASN A 71 -0.99 14.55 17.53
N ALA A 72 -1.00 15.73 18.17
CA ALA A 72 -1.37 16.98 17.50
C ALA A 72 -0.48 17.31 16.29
N GLU A 73 0.81 16.95 16.32
CA GLU A 73 1.73 17.20 15.21
C GLU A 73 1.29 16.48 13.93
N ILE A 74 0.94 15.19 14.04
CA ILE A 74 0.44 14.40 12.91
C ILE A 74 -0.95 14.88 12.46
N LEU A 75 -1.86 15.14 13.42
CA LEU A 75 -3.21 15.61 13.11
C LEU A 75 -3.23 16.98 12.42
N ASN A 76 -2.28 17.87 12.73
CA ASN A 76 -2.15 19.17 12.07
C ASN A 76 -1.81 19.06 10.57
N GLY A 77 -1.34 17.89 10.11
CA GLY A 77 -1.13 17.60 8.69
C GLY A 77 -2.38 17.11 7.96
N ILE A 78 -3.47 16.82 8.68
CA ILE A 78 -4.72 16.31 8.14
C ILE A 78 -5.69 17.49 7.95
N PRO A 79 -6.23 17.71 6.74
CA PRO A 79 -7.16 18.79 6.50
C PRO A 79 -8.47 18.63 7.28
N PHE A 80 -9.09 19.76 7.63
CA PHE A 80 -10.41 19.77 8.26
C PHE A 80 -11.49 19.66 7.18
N SER A 81 -12.44 18.73 7.33
CA SER A 81 -13.70 18.68 6.56
C SER A 81 -13.56 18.93 5.04
N LYS A 82 -12.92 18.00 4.32
CA LYS A 82 -12.61 18.05 2.86
C LYS A 82 -11.72 19.21 2.39
N GLY A 83 -11.07 19.91 3.32
CA GLY A 83 -10.07 20.92 3.00
C GLY A 83 -8.84 20.36 2.26
N ILE A 84 -8.00 21.27 1.76
CA ILE A 84 -6.70 20.94 1.17
C ILE A 84 -5.60 21.44 2.10
N GLY A 85 -4.70 20.53 2.48
CA GLY A 85 -3.52 20.84 3.29
C GLY A 85 -3.82 21.29 4.72
N LYS A 86 -2.80 21.90 5.35
CA LYS A 86 -2.88 22.43 6.71
C LYS A 86 -3.75 23.68 6.74
N GLN A 87 -4.72 23.72 7.67
CA GLN A 87 -5.71 24.79 7.75
C GLN A 87 -5.76 25.40 9.15
N LYS A 88 -6.05 26.70 9.21
CA LYS A 88 -6.45 27.38 10.44
C LYS A 88 -7.96 27.27 10.53
N ILE A 89 -8.46 26.71 11.64
CA ILE A 89 -9.89 26.55 11.91
C ILE A 89 -10.29 27.63 12.90
N SER A 90 -11.34 28.38 12.59
CA SER A 90 -11.99 29.31 13.51
C SER A 90 -13.17 28.61 14.23
N LEU A 91 -13.60 29.12 15.38
CA LEU A 91 -14.75 28.54 16.09
C LEU A 91 -16.06 28.62 15.26
N GLY A 92 -16.17 29.59 14.35
CA GLY A 92 -17.31 29.70 13.44
C GLY A 92 -17.42 28.51 12.47
N ASP A 93 -16.28 27.94 12.08
CA ASP A 93 -16.24 26.78 11.16
C ASP A 93 -16.78 25.50 11.81
N LEU A 94 -16.91 25.48 13.15
CA LEU A 94 -17.45 24.36 13.91
C LEU A 94 -18.98 24.39 14.05
N VAL A 95 -19.64 25.47 13.62
CA VAL A 95 -21.10 25.62 13.70
C VAL A 95 -21.86 24.46 13.02
N PRO A 96 -21.48 23.98 11.83
CA PRO A 96 -22.13 22.82 11.19
C PRO A 96 -21.95 21.50 11.94
N HIS A 97 -21.05 21.46 12.94
CA HIS A 97 -20.66 20.25 13.68
C HIS A 97 -21.04 20.31 15.16
N ARG A 98 -21.90 21.24 15.59
CA ARG A 98 -22.26 21.48 17.01
C ARG A 98 -22.75 20.24 17.77
N GLU A 99 -23.46 19.36 17.09
CA GLU A 99 -24.02 18.13 17.68
C GLU A 99 -23.03 16.95 17.67
N LYS A 100 -21.87 17.10 17.03
CA LYS A 100 -20.86 16.04 16.91
C LYS A 100 -19.87 16.11 18.08
N ARG A 101 -19.41 14.94 18.53
CA ARG A 101 -18.27 14.90 19.45
C ARG A 101 -17.00 15.25 18.68
N VAL A 102 -16.03 15.87 19.36
CA VAL A 102 -14.71 16.18 18.78
C VAL A 102 -14.04 14.91 18.24
N SER A 103 -14.19 13.77 18.91
CA SER A 103 -13.69 12.47 18.44
C SER A 103 -14.23 12.07 17.08
N ASP A 104 -15.53 12.31 16.86
CA ASP A 104 -16.22 11.90 15.64
C ASP A 104 -15.81 12.81 14.48
N LEU A 105 -15.60 14.09 14.76
CA LEU A 105 -15.10 15.07 13.80
C LEU A 105 -13.66 14.79 13.36
N ILE A 106 -12.79 14.36 14.30
CA ILE A 106 -11.43 13.90 13.98
C ILE A 106 -11.50 12.65 13.11
N GLN A 107 -12.30 11.65 13.51
CA GLN A 107 -12.46 10.42 12.76
C GLN A 107 -12.94 10.67 11.32
N GLU A 108 -13.93 11.55 11.15
CA GLU A 108 -14.46 11.92 9.84
C GLU A 108 -13.41 12.62 8.97
N SER A 109 -12.66 13.58 9.54
CA SER A 109 -11.60 14.29 8.81
C SER A 109 -10.49 13.35 8.37
N VAL A 110 -10.08 12.41 9.24
CA VAL A 110 -9.13 11.34 8.90
C VAL A 110 -9.68 10.46 7.79
N SER A 111 -10.93 10.01 7.89
CA SER A 111 -11.55 9.17 6.86
C SER A 111 -11.57 9.85 5.50
N GLN A 112 -11.92 11.14 5.44
CA GLN A 112 -11.92 11.92 4.20
C GLN A 112 -10.51 12.12 3.63
N TYR A 113 -9.51 12.40 4.48
CA TYR A 113 -8.12 12.48 4.06
C TYR A 113 -7.64 11.17 3.42
N LEU A 114 -8.08 10.03 3.96
CA LEU A 114 -7.68 8.71 3.48
C LEU A 114 -8.31 8.29 2.15
N GLU A 115 -9.36 8.96 1.68
CA GLU A 115 -9.95 8.73 0.35
C GLU A 115 -8.94 9.01 -0.76
N ASN A 116 -8.09 10.03 -0.57
CA ASN A 116 -7.05 10.42 -1.53
C ASN A 116 -5.64 9.97 -1.09
N PHE A 117 -5.54 9.16 -0.04
CA PHE A 117 -4.26 8.65 0.43
C PHE A 117 -3.70 7.60 -0.53
N SER A 118 -2.44 7.79 -0.89
CA SER A 118 -1.65 6.91 -1.76
C SER A 118 -0.19 6.89 -1.32
N VAL A 119 0.54 5.83 -1.65
CA VAL A 119 1.97 5.68 -1.38
C VAL A 119 2.69 5.41 -2.70
N ASN A 120 3.17 6.46 -3.34
CA ASN A 120 3.65 6.44 -4.72
C ASN A 120 5.16 6.26 -4.86
N ASN A 121 5.93 6.44 -3.78
CA ASN A 121 7.38 6.31 -3.81
C ASN A 121 7.93 5.79 -2.47
N PRO A 122 9.19 5.31 -2.44
CA PRO A 122 9.78 4.77 -1.22
C PRO A 122 9.87 5.73 -0.02
N PRO A 123 10.24 7.02 -0.19
CA PRO A 123 10.20 7.98 0.92
C PRO A 123 8.83 8.08 1.60
N GLU A 124 7.73 8.03 0.83
CA GLU A 124 6.37 8.05 1.39
C GLU A 124 6.06 6.84 2.27
N ILE A 125 6.71 5.69 2.07
CA ILE A 125 6.59 4.53 2.97
C ILE A 125 7.16 4.90 4.35
N ASP A 126 8.35 5.49 4.39
CA ASP A 126 8.99 5.89 5.64
C ASP A 126 8.17 6.96 6.37
N GLU A 127 7.61 7.93 5.64
CA GLU A 127 6.69 8.93 6.19
C GLU A 127 5.43 8.29 6.76
N PHE A 128 4.82 7.36 6.02
CA PHE A 128 3.66 6.62 6.47
C PHE A 128 3.95 5.83 7.77
N LEU A 129 5.07 5.11 7.83
CA LEU A 129 5.48 4.35 9.02
C LEU A 129 5.60 5.25 10.25
N ARG A 130 6.18 6.45 10.11
CA ARG A 130 6.25 7.43 11.20
C ARG A 130 4.87 7.93 11.62
N LYS A 131 3.99 8.26 10.67
CA LYS A 131 2.62 8.74 10.94
C LYS A 131 1.80 7.75 11.77
N ILE A 132 2.00 6.45 11.56
CA ILE A 132 1.30 5.40 12.32
C ILE A 132 2.01 5.00 13.63
N GLY A 133 3.08 5.70 14.01
CA GLY A 133 3.78 5.54 15.30
C GLY A 133 4.97 4.57 15.28
N ILE A 134 5.50 4.18 14.12
CA ILE A 134 6.74 3.40 14.03
C ILE A 134 7.93 4.37 13.97
N ALA A 135 8.53 4.65 15.12
CA ALA A 135 9.63 5.62 15.25
C ALA A 135 10.94 5.13 14.59
N ASP A 136 11.32 3.88 14.84
CA ASP A 136 12.54 3.27 14.29
C ASP A 136 12.26 2.58 12.94
N VAL A 137 12.10 3.42 11.91
CA VAL A 137 11.81 2.99 10.54
C VAL A 137 12.96 2.17 9.95
N GLU A 138 14.21 2.50 10.28
CA GLU A 138 15.37 1.75 9.80
C GLU A 138 15.37 0.30 10.27
N ASN A 139 15.16 0.09 11.56
CA ASN A 139 15.10 -1.25 12.12
C ASN A 139 13.91 -2.04 11.57
N PHE A 140 12.75 -1.40 11.44
CA PHE A 140 11.59 -2.04 10.80
C PHE A 140 11.87 -2.47 9.35
N ARG A 141 12.58 -1.65 8.57
CA ARG A 141 12.99 -2.06 7.21
C ARG A 141 13.98 -3.22 7.22
N ARG A 142 14.90 -3.26 8.19
CA ARG A 142 15.84 -4.39 8.34
C ARG A 142 15.14 -5.72 8.63
N THR A 143 13.94 -5.71 9.23
CA THR A 143 13.15 -6.93 9.40
C THR A 143 12.46 -7.40 8.12
N CYS A 144 12.52 -6.62 7.04
CA CYS A 144 11.90 -6.91 5.74
C CYS A 144 13.01 -7.03 4.66
N PRO A 145 13.73 -8.17 4.55
CA PRO A 145 14.83 -8.35 3.59
C PRO A 145 14.51 -7.95 2.14
N LYS A 146 13.25 -8.07 1.72
CA LYS A 146 12.80 -7.74 0.35
C LYS A 146 12.32 -6.29 0.18
N PHE A 147 12.63 -5.38 1.11
CA PHE A 147 12.19 -3.98 1.04
C PHE A 147 12.60 -3.25 -0.24
N THR A 148 13.76 -3.59 -0.81
CA THR A 148 14.24 -3.02 -2.09
C THR A 148 13.32 -3.43 -3.26
N ASP A 149 12.79 -4.65 -3.25
CA ASP A 149 11.85 -5.13 -4.26
C ASP A 149 10.47 -4.51 -4.11
N LEU A 150 10.00 -4.28 -2.87
CA LEU A 150 8.81 -3.45 -2.61
C LEU A 150 8.96 -2.05 -3.24
N CYS A 151 10.12 -1.41 -3.02
CA CYS A 151 10.40 -0.09 -3.58
C CYS A 151 10.38 -0.07 -5.11
N ARG A 152 10.92 -1.13 -5.74
CA ARG A 152 10.89 -1.29 -7.20
C ARG A 152 9.47 -1.47 -7.72
N ALA A 153 8.65 -2.28 -7.05
CA ALA A 153 7.25 -2.50 -7.41
C ALA A 153 6.44 -1.19 -7.39
N ILE A 154 6.59 -0.38 -6.34
CA ILE A 154 5.90 0.91 -6.20
C ILE A 154 6.34 1.88 -7.30
N LYS A 155 7.65 2.02 -7.52
CA LYS A 155 8.18 2.86 -8.62
C LYS A 155 7.66 2.40 -9.98
N ARG A 156 7.62 1.09 -10.21
CA ARG A 156 7.14 0.55 -11.48
C ARG A 156 5.65 0.79 -11.67
N ARG A 157 4.81 0.67 -10.63
CA ARG A 157 3.39 1.04 -10.69
C ARG A 157 3.22 2.47 -11.17
N HIS A 158 3.98 3.42 -10.59
CA HIS A 158 3.90 4.83 -10.98
C HIS A 158 4.20 5.01 -12.47
N HIS A 159 5.24 4.34 -12.96
CA HIS A 159 5.61 4.38 -14.38
C HIS A 159 4.54 3.74 -15.30
N ILE A 160 3.96 2.61 -14.91
CA ILE A 160 2.86 1.96 -15.66
C ILE A 160 1.65 2.90 -15.77
N VAL A 161 1.21 3.46 -14.65
CA VAL A 161 -0.05 4.24 -14.60
C VAL A 161 0.10 5.62 -15.23
N HIS A 162 1.23 6.32 -15.02
CA HIS A 162 1.39 7.70 -15.49
C HIS A 162 2.13 7.82 -16.82
N GLN A 163 2.91 6.81 -17.21
CA GLN A 163 3.75 6.87 -18.41
C GLN A 163 3.48 5.70 -19.37
N ALA A 164 2.40 4.93 -19.17
CA ALA A 164 2.05 3.74 -19.95
C ALA A 164 3.21 2.74 -20.08
N ASP A 165 4.07 2.73 -19.07
CA ASP A 165 5.29 1.92 -19.02
C ASP A 165 6.30 2.13 -20.16
N LYS A 166 6.28 3.31 -20.81
CA LYS A 166 7.10 3.62 -21.99
C LYS A 166 8.60 3.43 -21.75
N ASN A 167 9.28 2.79 -22.69
CA ASN A 167 10.73 2.65 -22.66
C ASN A 167 11.40 3.92 -23.20
N PRO A 168 12.26 4.61 -22.42
CA PRO A 168 12.94 5.82 -22.89
C PRO A 168 13.95 5.57 -24.01
N GLU A 169 14.48 4.34 -24.13
CA GLU A 169 15.44 3.94 -25.17
C GLU A 169 14.73 3.31 -26.40
N ALA A 170 13.52 3.76 -26.71
CA ALA A 170 12.78 3.24 -27.86
C ALA A 170 13.51 3.55 -29.18
N GLY A 171 13.87 2.51 -29.94
CA GLY A 171 14.60 2.57 -31.21
C GLY A 171 14.50 1.24 -31.97
N ALA A 172 15.15 1.11 -33.13
CA ALA A 172 15.10 -0.13 -33.93
C ALA A 172 15.64 -1.31 -33.11
N GLY A 173 14.75 -2.27 -32.78
CA GLY A 173 15.08 -3.45 -31.95
C GLY A 173 14.67 -3.35 -30.47
N HIS A 174 14.32 -2.16 -29.96
CA HIS A 174 13.89 -1.96 -28.57
C HIS A 174 12.36 -1.97 -28.45
N HIS A 175 11.85 -2.60 -27.39
CA HIS A 175 10.42 -2.58 -27.08
C HIS A 175 9.94 -1.17 -26.70
N ALA A 176 8.72 -0.83 -27.09
CA ALA A 176 8.06 0.43 -26.74
C ALA A 176 7.76 0.56 -25.23
N ALA A 177 7.62 -0.56 -24.51
CA ALA A 177 7.42 -0.59 -23.07
C ALA A 177 8.58 -1.29 -22.37
N GLN A 178 8.85 -0.92 -21.12
CA GLN A 178 9.92 -1.53 -20.33
C GLN A 178 9.64 -3.04 -20.11
N PRO A 179 10.67 -3.90 -20.08
CA PRO A 179 10.49 -5.34 -19.89
C PRO A 179 9.94 -5.65 -18.49
N ILE A 180 9.14 -6.72 -18.41
CA ILE A 180 8.62 -7.28 -17.16
C ILE A 180 8.44 -8.79 -17.35
N ASN A 181 8.72 -9.58 -16.32
CA ASN A 181 8.61 -11.03 -16.39
C ASN A 181 7.92 -11.60 -15.14
N ARG A 182 7.50 -12.86 -15.25
CA ARG A 182 6.79 -13.62 -14.23
C ARG A 182 7.55 -13.68 -12.90
N GLU A 183 8.85 -13.96 -12.95
CA GLU A 183 9.73 -14.07 -11.78
C GLU A 183 9.85 -12.73 -11.03
N THR A 184 9.88 -11.62 -11.75
CA THR A 184 9.91 -10.28 -11.14
C THR A 184 8.61 -10.01 -10.39
N LEU A 185 7.46 -10.42 -10.94
CA LEU A 185 6.18 -10.33 -10.22
C LEU A 185 6.12 -11.23 -9.00
N ASP A 186 6.70 -12.43 -9.02
CA ASP A 186 6.78 -13.29 -7.82
C ASP A 186 7.54 -12.58 -6.71
N ARG A 187 8.75 -12.09 -7.02
CA ARG A 187 9.58 -11.38 -6.04
C ARG A 187 8.86 -10.16 -5.45
N TRP A 188 8.18 -9.37 -6.28
CA TRP A 188 7.41 -8.21 -5.82
C TRP A 188 6.19 -8.61 -4.99
N THR A 189 5.49 -9.68 -5.37
CA THR A 189 4.35 -10.21 -4.63
C THR A 189 4.78 -10.69 -3.25
N GLU A 190 5.88 -11.43 -3.17
CA GLU A 190 6.46 -11.88 -1.90
C GLU A 190 6.93 -10.71 -1.04
N ALA A 191 7.60 -9.71 -1.64
CA ALA A 191 8.05 -8.53 -0.92
C ALA A 191 6.89 -7.75 -0.29
N ILE A 192 5.79 -7.57 -1.03
CA ILE A 192 4.59 -6.89 -0.53
C ILE A 192 3.86 -7.73 0.52
N ASP A 193 3.70 -9.04 0.30
CA ASP A 193 3.09 -9.95 1.28
C ASP A 193 3.86 -9.96 2.61
N GLU A 194 5.19 -10.10 2.54
CA GLU A 194 6.08 -10.08 3.70
C GLU A 194 5.98 -8.74 4.45
N PHE A 195 6.12 -7.62 3.74
CA PHE A 195 6.06 -6.29 4.34
C PHE A 195 4.69 -6.02 4.99
N CYS A 196 3.58 -6.28 4.29
CA CYS A 196 2.24 -6.06 4.83
C CYS A 196 1.97 -6.93 6.05
N ARG A 197 2.43 -8.20 6.08
CA ARG A 197 2.30 -9.05 7.26
C ARG A 197 3.11 -8.54 8.44
N ALA A 198 4.37 -8.16 8.21
CA ALA A 198 5.23 -7.59 9.24
C ALA A 198 4.62 -6.31 9.81
N LEU A 199 4.09 -5.45 8.94
CA LEU A 199 3.42 -4.22 9.32
C LEU A 199 2.16 -4.47 10.16
N ILE A 200 1.28 -5.37 9.70
CA ILE A 200 0.06 -5.74 10.44
C ILE A 200 0.42 -6.31 11.83
N GLU A 201 1.43 -7.16 11.92
CA GLU A 201 1.86 -7.72 13.21
C GLU A 201 2.47 -6.65 14.12
N LYS A 202 3.24 -5.70 13.57
CA LYS A 202 3.80 -4.57 14.31
C LYS A 202 2.70 -3.68 14.91
N VAL A 203 1.64 -3.44 14.15
CA VAL A 203 0.52 -2.55 14.51
C VAL A 203 -0.46 -3.21 15.49
N TRP A 204 -0.74 -4.50 15.28
CA TRP A 204 -1.60 -5.32 16.14
C TRP A 204 -0.87 -6.60 16.58
N PRO A 205 0.05 -6.52 17.56
CA PRO A 205 0.79 -7.67 18.02
C PRO A 205 -0.17 -8.72 18.60
N THR A 206 0.05 -9.98 18.22
CA THR A 206 -0.68 -11.09 18.80
C THR A 206 -0.25 -11.20 20.26
N ARG A 207 -1.18 -10.96 21.21
CA ARG A 207 -0.90 -11.13 22.64
C ARG A 207 -0.45 -12.59 22.87
N ARG A 208 0.84 -12.83 23.00
CA ARG A 208 1.34 -14.10 23.56
C ARG A 208 0.86 -14.15 25.00
N GLY A 209 0.16 -15.22 25.36
CA GLY A 209 -0.41 -15.40 26.70
C GLY A 209 0.66 -15.15 27.76
N ARG A 210 0.31 -14.40 28.81
CA ARG A 210 1.13 -14.30 30.01
C ARG A 210 1.49 -15.74 30.45
N PRO A 211 2.77 -16.07 30.72
CA PRO A 211 3.06 -17.31 31.41
C PRO A 211 2.28 -17.31 32.73
N LYS A 212 1.55 -18.39 33.00
CA LYS A 212 0.91 -18.60 34.31
C LYS A 212 2.01 -18.43 35.34
N ARG A 213 1.88 -17.45 36.24
CA ARG A 213 2.69 -17.39 37.45
C ARG A 213 2.48 -18.74 38.16
N GLN A 214 3.54 -19.55 38.23
CA GLN A 214 3.56 -20.68 39.15
C GLN A 214 3.47 -20.07 40.56
N GLN A 215 2.43 -20.47 41.28
CA GLN A 215 2.25 -20.20 42.70
C GLN A 215 3.18 -21.13 43.49
#